data_AF-A0A1H4TVF0-F1
#
_entry.id   AF-A0A1H4TVF0-F1
#
_cell.length_a   1.000
_cell.length_b   1.000
_cell.length_c   1.000
_cell.angle_alpha   90.00
_cell.angle_beta   90.00
_cell.angle_gamma   90.00
#
_symmetry.space_group_name_H-M   'P 1'
#
loop_
_entity.id
_entity.type
_entity.pdbx_description
1 polymer ?
#
loop_
_entity_poly.entity_id
_entity_poly.type
_entity_poly.pdbx_seq_one_letter_code
_entity_poly.pdbx_strand_id
1 'polypeptide(L)'
;MSRHQDSSNDVPAPLHRLSQTASFVMVHVGQKPETRRNLQHGIETRSWGFPRWKPEYRSARPRFAVLATGVGPRVQLDKWSTKKITLYLFEVRENFYEAEAPHWPDEEAENAIKYPVRFGIEPLAVLRAVRLDEDGPLGLAASDAIRVSGTQQGIGMLVDMDPQPLLDLAGIPTNWSEQQTVALNRTSGFTAEQVKPPKPSKSGSSGAGFVSDPKKRKAIELHAEDMAVAHYEGEGWTVERLGKPYDLHCTRHGAERRVEVKGTTGAATSVDLTINEVEHARNPQNTVDLFVVSDIKVDIRAGDYTTSGGRVLHLHDWAPADEDLRPRSFEYRLPLA
;
A
#
# COMPACT_ATOMS: atom_id res chain seq x y z
N MET A 1 -39.33 -60.82 9.19
CA MET A 1 -39.11 -60.19 7.87
C MET A 1 -38.80 -58.72 8.08
N SER A 2 -37.76 -58.26 7.40
CA SER A 2 -36.80 -57.24 7.80
C SER A 2 -37.33 -55.82 7.97
N ARG A 3 -36.80 -55.14 9.01
CA ARG A 3 -36.68 -53.68 9.06
C ARG A 3 -35.46 -53.28 8.24
N HIS A 4 -35.63 -52.48 7.20
CA HIS A 4 -34.53 -51.74 6.58
C HIS A 4 -34.46 -50.35 7.23
N GLN A 5 -33.39 -50.13 8.00
CA GLN A 5 -32.86 -48.80 8.28
C GLN A 5 -32.02 -48.40 7.08
N ASP A 6 -32.40 -47.33 6.41
CA ASP A 6 -31.56 -46.65 5.43
C ASP A 6 -30.95 -45.44 6.16
N SER A 7 -29.74 -45.63 6.68
CA SER A 7 -28.92 -44.56 7.22
C SER A 7 -28.26 -43.84 6.05
N SER A 8 -28.86 -42.75 5.61
CA SER A 8 -28.22 -41.80 4.70
C SER A 8 -27.00 -41.20 5.40
N ASN A 9 -25.81 -41.63 4.97
CA ASN A 9 -24.56 -40.94 5.25
C ASN A 9 -24.64 -39.53 4.67
N ASP A 10 -24.96 -38.56 5.53
CA ASP A 10 -24.74 -37.14 5.24
C ASP A 10 -23.24 -36.89 5.25
N VAL A 11 -22.61 -36.98 4.07
CA VAL A 11 -21.25 -36.50 3.85
C VAL A 11 -21.32 -34.97 3.87
N PRO A 12 -20.61 -34.27 4.77
CA PRO A 12 -20.59 -32.81 4.75
C PRO A 12 -20.07 -32.34 3.39
N ALA A 13 -20.76 -31.38 2.78
CA ALA A 13 -20.30 -30.73 1.56
C ALA A 13 -18.84 -30.26 1.75
N PRO A 14 -17.96 -30.42 0.74
CA PRO A 14 -16.58 -30.02 0.87
C PRO A 14 -16.53 -28.51 1.17
N LEU A 15 -15.88 -28.15 2.28
CA LEU A 15 -15.45 -26.79 2.58
C LEU A 15 -14.87 -26.20 1.28
N HIS A 16 -15.43 -25.08 0.82
CA HIS A 16 -14.98 -24.38 -0.38
C HIS A 16 -13.45 -24.25 -0.32
N ARG A 17 -12.73 -25.02 -1.14
CA ARG A 17 -11.28 -24.97 -1.19
C ARG A 17 -10.94 -23.61 -1.80
N LEU A 18 -10.34 -22.75 -0.97
CA LEU A 18 -9.87 -21.43 -1.40
C LEU A 18 -8.91 -21.58 -2.59
N SER A 19 -8.96 -20.63 -3.53
CA SER A 19 -8.06 -20.64 -4.70
C SER A 19 -6.61 -20.63 -4.24
N GLN A 20 -5.80 -21.55 -4.76
CA GLN A 20 -4.37 -21.58 -4.48
C GLN A 20 -3.63 -20.43 -5.15
N THR A 21 -4.20 -19.86 -6.22
CA THR A 21 -3.61 -18.71 -6.91
C THR A 21 -4.19 -17.39 -6.42
N ALA A 22 -3.39 -16.35 -6.53
CA ALA A 22 -3.78 -14.96 -6.35
C ALA A 22 -3.39 -14.16 -7.59
N SER A 23 -4.11 -13.06 -7.84
CA SER A 23 -3.78 -12.18 -8.96
C SER A 23 -2.69 -11.18 -8.58
N PHE A 24 -1.70 -11.02 -9.45
CA PHE A 24 -0.53 -10.16 -9.28
C PHE A 24 -0.47 -9.06 -10.33
N VAL A 25 0.00 -7.87 -9.94
CA VAL A 25 0.48 -6.85 -10.87
C VAL A 25 2.00 -6.95 -10.99
N MET A 26 2.50 -7.37 -12.15
CA MET A 26 3.93 -7.48 -12.45
C MET A 26 4.44 -6.23 -13.15
N VAL A 27 5.45 -5.57 -12.57
CA VAL A 27 5.98 -4.30 -13.05
C VAL A 27 7.51 -4.36 -13.16
N HIS A 28 8.06 -3.98 -14.31
CA HIS A 28 9.48 -3.67 -14.42
C HIS A 28 9.73 -2.19 -14.16
N VAL A 29 10.67 -1.91 -13.27
CA VAL A 29 11.08 -0.56 -12.90
C VAL A 29 12.44 -0.24 -13.51
N GLY A 30 12.44 0.76 -14.40
CA GLY A 30 13.63 1.28 -15.05
C GLY A 30 14.70 1.77 -14.05
N GLN A 31 15.96 1.80 -14.51
CA GLN A 31 17.11 2.17 -13.68
C GLN A 31 17.51 3.65 -13.75
N LYS A 32 16.76 4.46 -14.51
CA LYS A 32 17.02 5.90 -14.61
C LYS A 32 16.81 6.58 -13.25
N PRO A 33 17.58 7.64 -12.91
CA PRO A 33 17.44 8.36 -11.64
C PRO A 33 16.01 8.82 -11.34
N GLU A 34 15.30 9.35 -12.34
CA GLU A 34 13.90 9.77 -12.22
C GLU A 34 12.98 8.61 -11.84
N THR A 35 13.03 7.51 -12.57
CA THR A 35 12.22 6.30 -12.28
C THR A 35 12.49 5.76 -10.87
N ARG A 36 13.74 5.88 -10.40
CA ARG A 36 14.10 5.48 -9.04
C ARG A 36 13.56 6.41 -7.97
N ARG A 37 13.55 7.73 -8.21
CA ARG A 37 12.87 8.69 -7.34
C ARG A 37 11.38 8.39 -7.28
N ASN A 38 10.77 8.01 -8.41
CA ASN A 38 9.36 7.64 -8.44
C ASN A 38 9.09 6.34 -7.67
N LEU A 39 9.98 5.35 -7.75
CA LEU A 39 9.90 4.13 -6.92
C LEU A 39 9.97 4.45 -5.42
N GLN A 40 10.94 5.27 -5.01
CA GLN A 40 11.08 5.67 -3.61
C GLN A 40 9.84 6.43 -3.14
N HIS A 41 9.39 7.41 -3.92
CA HIS A 41 8.20 8.18 -3.60
C HIS A 41 6.94 7.31 -3.52
N GLY A 42 6.76 6.37 -4.45
CA GLY A 42 5.63 5.44 -4.45
C GLY A 42 5.62 4.49 -3.24
N ILE A 43 6.78 4.04 -2.78
CA ILE A 43 6.89 3.22 -1.55
C ILE A 43 6.54 4.05 -0.31
N GLU A 44 7.06 5.27 -0.25
CA GLU A 44 6.83 6.21 0.86
C GLU A 44 5.33 6.52 1.01
N THR A 45 4.68 6.82 -0.12
CA THR A 45 3.28 7.24 -0.19
C THR A 45 2.31 6.10 -0.44
N ARG A 46 2.82 4.85 -0.49
CA ARG A 46 2.05 3.63 -0.68
C ARG A 46 1.22 3.60 -1.97
N SER A 47 1.73 4.21 -3.03
CA SER A 47 1.08 4.31 -4.33
C SER A 47 1.98 3.84 -5.46
N TRP A 48 1.38 3.17 -6.45
CA TRP A 48 2.01 2.97 -7.75
C TRP A 48 1.07 3.38 -8.88
N GLY A 49 1.64 3.80 -10.01
CA GLY A 49 0.88 4.43 -11.09
C GLY A 49 1.31 3.99 -12.48
N PHE A 50 0.38 4.11 -13.43
CA PHE A 50 0.57 3.76 -14.83
C PHE A 50 0.13 4.90 -15.76
N PRO A 51 0.78 5.05 -16.93
CA PRO A 51 0.53 6.16 -17.84
C PRO A 51 -0.82 6.10 -18.57
N ARG A 52 -1.53 4.96 -18.50
CA ARG A 52 -2.81 4.75 -19.19
C ARG A 52 -3.60 3.59 -18.61
N TRP A 53 -4.92 3.64 -18.81
CA TRP A 53 -5.81 2.51 -18.58
C TRP A 53 -5.55 1.37 -19.56
N LYS A 54 -5.68 0.15 -19.05
CA LYS A 54 -5.93 -1.04 -19.83
C LYS A 54 -7.33 -1.57 -19.52
N PRO A 55 -8.02 -2.23 -20.48
CA PRO A 55 -9.35 -2.80 -20.24
C PRO A 55 -9.42 -3.69 -18.99
N GLU A 56 -8.41 -4.54 -18.78
CA GLU A 56 -8.36 -5.46 -17.65
C GLU A 56 -8.31 -4.78 -16.28
N TYR A 57 -7.76 -3.57 -16.17
CA TYR A 57 -7.63 -2.88 -14.89
C TYR A 57 -9.00 -2.48 -14.29
N ARG A 58 -10.04 -2.35 -15.12
CA ARG A 58 -11.35 -1.91 -14.65
C ARG A 58 -12.03 -2.93 -13.74
N SER A 59 -11.84 -4.22 -14.03
CA SER A 59 -12.44 -5.32 -13.28
C SER A 59 -11.43 -6.07 -12.42
N ALA A 60 -10.12 -5.96 -12.70
CA ALA A 60 -9.09 -6.63 -11.93
C ALA A 60 -9.10 -6.22 -10.45
N ARG A 61 -8.85 -7.21 -9.60
CA ARG A 61 -8.70 -7.08 -8.15
C ARG A 61 -7.41 -7.79 -7.74
N PRO A 62 -6.23 -7.27 -8.15
CA PRO A 62 -4.98 -7.91 -7.81
C PRO A 62 -4.80 -7.93 -6.30
N ARG A 63 -4.29 -9.04 -5.79
CA ARG A 63 -3.98 -9.23 -4.37
C ARG A 63 -2.58 -8.74 -4.04
N PHE A 64 -1.66 -8.88 -4.99
CA PHE A 64 -0.24 -8.58 -4.82
C PHE A 64 0.29 -7.73 -5.97
N ALA A 65 1.39 -7.05 -5.71
CA ALA A 65 2.17 -6.38 -6.74
C ALA A 65 3.66 -6.68 -6.57
N VAL A 66 4.35 -6.81 -7.68
CA VAL A 66 5.80 -6.98 -7.73
C VAL A 66 6.38 -5.89 -8.60
N LEU A 67 7.20 -5.03 -8.00
CA LEU A 67 8.00 -4.05 -8.72
C LEU A 67 9.44 -4.58 -8.78
N ALA A 68 9.97 -4.72 -9.98
CA ALA A 68 11.17 -5.49 -10.23
C ALA A 68 12.28 -4.65 -10.87
N THR A 69 13.52 -4.86 -10.43
CA THR A 69 14.71 -4.14 -10.90
C THR A 69 15.93 -5.05 -11.05
N GLY A 70 16.82 -4.73 -11.99
CA GLY A 70 18.19 -5.26 -12.01
C GLY A 70 18.68 -5.68 -13.40
N VAL A 71 17.76 -6.09 -14.27
CA VAL A 71 18.08 -6.53 -15.65
C VAL A 71 17.28 -5.70 -16.64
N GLY A 72 17.89 -5.34 -17.76
CA GLY A 72 17.20 -4.63 -18.84
C GLY A 72 16.12 -5.53 -19.49
N PRO A 73 14.90 -5.03 -19.73
CA PRO A 73 13.76 -5.87 -20.15
C PRO A 73 13.82 -6.30 -21.63
N ARG A 74 14.73 -5.72 -22.43
CA ARG A 74 14.84 -6.00 -23.87
C ARG A 74 15.70 -7.22 -24.21
N VAL A 75 16.23 -7.92 -23.20
CA VAL A 75 16.94 -9.19 -23.43
C VAL A 75 15.94 -10.26 -23.88
N GLN A 76 16.40 -11.22 -24.69
CA GLN A 76 15.58 -12.37 -25.10
C GLN A 76 15.24 -13.25 -23.88
N LEU A 77 14.11 -13.96 -23.93
CA LEU A 77 13.58 -14.71 -22.78
C LEU A 77 14.52 -15.83 -22.31
N ASP A 78 15.18 -16.53 -23.23
CA ASP A 78 16.22 -17.52 -22.93
C ASP A 78 17.31 -16.92 -22.04
N LYS A 79 17.81 -15.72 -22.38
CA LYS A 79 18.82 -14.99 -21.61
C LYS A 79 18.27 -14.32 -20.36
N TRP A 80 16.99 -13.93 -20.35
CA TRP A 80 16.30 -13.35 -19.20
C TRP A 80 16.21 -14.37 -18.07
N SER A 81 15.80 -15.59 -18.39
CA SER A 81 15.56 -16.68 -17.43
C SER A 81 16.82 -17.04 -16.63
N THR A 82 18.02 -16.87 -17.22
CA THR A 82 19.29 -17.13 -16.53
C THR A 82 19.73 -16.03 -15.56
N LYS A 83 18.98 -14.92 -15.46
CA LYS A 83 19.37 -13.77 -14.63
C LYS A 83 18.77 -13.86 -13.24
N LYS A 84 19.27 -12.95 -12.40
CA LYS A 84 18.75 -12.70 -11.05
C LYS A 84 18.43 -11.22 -10.89
N ILE A 85 17.30 -10.93 -10.28
CA ILE A 85 16.83 -9.55 -10.06
C ILE A 85 16.45 -9.29 -8.61
N THR A 86 16.16 -8.03 -8.28
CA THR A 86 15.54 -7.65 -7.01
C THR A 86 14.05 -7.44 -7.24
N LEU A 87 13.24 -8.01 -6.37
CA LEU A 87 11.79 -7.84 -6.31
C LEU A 87 11.44 -7.04 -5.06
N TYR A 88 10.56 -6.06 -5.23
CA TYR A 88 9.85 -5.41 -4.16
C TYR A 88 8.44 -5.99 -4.14
N LEU A 89 8.13 -6.77 -3.11
CA LEU A 89 6.85 -7.45 -2.95
C LEU A 89 5.91 -6.57 -2.13
N PHE A 90 4.70 -6.38 -2.64
CA PHE A 90 3.66 -5.59 -1.99
C PHE A 90 2.35 -6.37 -1.95
N GLU A 91 1.56 -6.09 -0.93
CA GLU A 91 0.14 -6.39 -0.92
C GLU A 91 -0.62 -5.22 -1.56
N VAL A 92 -1.59 -5.51 -2.42
CA VAL A 92 -2.47 -4.47 -2.95
C VAL A 92 -3.62 -4.25 -1.98
N ARG A 93 -3.75 -3.02 -1.48
CA ARG A 93 -4.79 -2.63 -0.50
C ARG A 93 -5.86 -1.74 -1.10
N GLU A 94 -5.59 -1.17 -2.27
CA GLU A 94 -6.55 -0.37 -3.01
C GLU A 94 -6.44 -0.71 -4.50
N ASN A 95 -7.58 -0.99 -5.13
CA ASN A 95 -7.64 -1.36 -6.54
C ASN A 95 -7.32 -0.18 -7.46
N PHE A 96 -7.30 -0.42 -8.78
CA PHE A 96 -7.04 0.64 -9.75
C PHE A 96 -8.07 1.77 -9.67
N TYR A 97 -7.59 3.01 -9.58
CA TYR A 97 -8.39 4.23 -9.53
C TYR A 97 -7.81 5.33 -10.44
N GLU A 98 -8.64 6.31 -10.78
CA GLU A 98 -8.24 7.50 -11.54
C GLU A 98 -7.62 8.53 -10.58
N ALA A 99 -6.45 9.04 -10.93
CA ALA A 99 -5.76 10.09 -10.19
C ALA A 99 -6.42 11.45 -10.41
N GLU A 100 -6.51 12.26 -9.36
CA GLU A 100 -7.08 13.61 -9.45
C GLU A 100 -6.03 14.73 -9.33
N ALA A 101 -4.78 14.38 -8.99
CA ALA A 101 -3.72 15.35 -8.70
C ALA A 101 -2.31 14.85 -9.08
N PRO A 102 -1.38 15.74 -9.46
CA PRO A 102 0.05 15.40 -9.51
C PRO A 102 0.53 14.82 -8.18
N HIS A 103 1.27 13.72 -8.22
CA HIS A 103 1.75 13.01 -7.02
C HIS A 103 3.24 12.70 -7.09
N TRP A 104 3.70 12.13 -8.21
CA TRP A 104 5.12 11.80 -8.33
C TRP A 104 6.01 13.05 -8.49
N PRO A 105 7.29 13.01 -8.09
CA PRO A 105 8.19 14.15 -8.22
C PRO A 105 8.29 14.74 -9.64
N ASP A 106 8.18 13.89 -10.67
CA ASP A 106 8.18 14.33 -12.07
C ASP A 106 6.81 14.86 -12.54
N GLU A 107 5.72 14.54 -11.85
CA GLU A 107 4.41 15.15 -12.04
C GLU A 107 4.32 16.50 -11.33
N GLU A 108 4.79 16.57 -10.08
CA GLU A 108 4.83 17.82 -9.29
C GLU A 108 5.70 18.88 -9.97
N ALA A 109 6.87 18.49 -10.48
CA ALA A 109 7.78 19.40 -11.18
C ALA A 109 7.20 19.98 -12.47
N GLU A 110 6.34 19.22 -13.17
CA GLU A 110 5.72 19.62 -14.42
C GLU A 110 4.27 20.09 -14.24
N ASN A 111 3.74 20.03 -13.02
CA ASN A 111 2.35 20.27 -12.68
C ASN A 111 1.37 19.53 -13.62
N ALA A 112 1.65 18.24 -13.88
CA ALA A 112 0.90 17.43 -14.83
C ALA A 112 0.78 15.98 -14.35
N ILE A 113 -0.42 15.40 -14.48
CA ILE A 113 -0.66 13.98 -14.19
C ILE A 113 -0.10 13.15 -15.36
N LYS A 114 0.96 12.40 -15.09
CA LYS A 114 1.61 11.47 -16.03
C LYS A 114 1.18 10.03 -15.82
N TYR A 115 0.77 9.68 -14.60
CA TYR A 115 0.36 8.35 -14.18
C TYR A 115 -1.09 8.39 -13.66
N PRO A 116 -2.08 8.56 -14.57
CA PRO A 116 -3.47 8.74 -14.19
C PRO A 116 -4.12 7.49 -13.58
N VAL A 117 -3.55 6.30 -13.78
CA VAL A 117 -4.10 5.06 -13.21
C VAL A 117 -3.26 4.63 -12.04
N ARG A 118 -3.81 4.70 -10.83
CA ARG A 118 -3.10 4.43 -9.57
C ARG A 118 -3.68 3.24 -8.83
N PHE A 119 -2.92 2.65 -7.93
CA PHE A 119 -3.38 1.66 -6.97
C PHE A 119 -2.53 1.71 -5.70
N GLY A 120 -3.10 1.22 -4.61
CA GLY A 120 -2.46 1.26 -3.29
C GLY A 120 -1.63 0.01 -3.01
N ILE A 121 -0.38 0.22 -2.60
CA ILE A 121 0.61 -0.83 -2.31
C ILE A 121 1.08 -0.78 -0.86
N GLU A 122 1.04 -1.92 -0.17
CA GLU A 122 1.57 -2.11 1.17
C GLU A 122 2.89 -2.91 1.10
N PRO A 123 4.05 -2.32 1.45
CA PRO A 123 5.34 -3.00 1.41
C PRO A 123 5.36 -4.26 2.28
N LEU A 124 5.68 -5.42 1.71
CA LEU A 124 5.82 -6.68 2.46
C LEU A 124 7.29 -7.06 2.68
N ALA A 125 8.06 -7.14 1.59
CA ALA A 125 9.46 -7.59 1.64
C ALA A 125 10.29 -7.15 0.42
N VAL A 126 11.61 -7.14 0.58
CA VAL A 126 12.58 -6.99 -0.52
C VAL A 126 13.30 -8.31 -0.75
N LEU A 127 13.07 -8.92 -1.91
CA LEU A 127 13.68 -10.19 -2.30
C LEU A 127 14.83 -9.92 -3.25
N ARG A 128 16.05 -10.31 -2.88
CA ARG A 128 17.27 -10.02 -3.66
C ARG A 128 17.75 -11.26 -4.39
N ALA A 129 18.38 -11.04 -5.55
CA ALA A 129 18.98 -12.09 -6.36
C ALA A 129 18.00 -13.25 -6.70
N VAL A 130 16.75 -12.91 -6.96
CA VAL A 130 15.67 -13.86 -7.28
C VAL A 130 15.88 -14.43 -8.68
N ARG A 131 15.82 -15.77 -8.80
CA ARG A 131 15.91 -16.50 -10.07
C ARG A 131 14.67 -16.26 -10.94
N LEU A 132 14.87 -16.25 -12.26
CA LEU A 132 13.86 -15.92 -13.27
C LEU A 132 13.52 -17.09 -14.20
N ASP A 133 14.03 -18.27 -13.88
CA ASP A 133 13.76 -19.53 -14.57
C ASP A 133 12.48 -20.20 -14.05
N GLU A 134 12.10 -21.32 -14.67
CA GLU A 134 10.87 -22.08 -14.34
C GLU A 134 10.86 -22.54 -12.88
N ASP A 135 12.02 -22.93 -12.34
CA ASP A 135 12.17 -23.37 -10.95
C ASP A 135 12.30 -22.20 -9.95
N GLY A 136 12.26 -20.96 -10.44
CA GLY A 136 12.28 -19.76 -9.61
C GLY A 136 10.93 -19.54 -8.91
N PRO A 137 10.90 -18.70 -7.85
CA PRO A 137 9.67 -18.48 -7.08
C PRO A 137 8.58 -17.73 -7.85
N LEU A 138 8.89 -17.21 -9.04
CA LEU A 138 7.93 -16.58 -9.96
C LEU A 138 7.38 -17.55 -11.01
N GLY A 139 8.06 -18.67 -11.26
CA GLY A 139 7.90 -19.42 -12.51
C GLY A 139 8.22 -18.58 -13.76
N LEU A 140 8.19 -19.21 -14.95
CA LEU A 140 8.56 -18.51 -16.18
C LEU A 140 7.50 -17.50 -16.64
N ALA A 141 6.21 -17.80 -16.47
CA ALA A 141 5.13 -16.92 -16.93
C ALA A 141 5.14 -15.56 -16.20
N ALA A 142 5.26 -15.58 -14.87
CA ALA A 142 5.25 -14.35 -14.08
C ALA A 142 6.58 -13.58 -14.18
N SER A 143 7.69 -14.30 -14.31
CA SER A 143 9.01 -13.75 -14.68
C SER A 143 8.99 -13.05 -16.04
N ASP A 144 8.39 -13.66 -17.07
CA ASP A 144 8.26 -13.06 -18.40
C ASP A 144 7.32 -11.85 -18.41
N ALA A 145 6.25 -11.87 -17.60
CA ALA A 145 5.36 -10.73 -17.45
C ALA A 145 6.09 -9.47 -16.94
N ILE A 146 7.05 -9.61 -16.02
CA ILE A 146 7.95 -8.52 -15.63
C ILE A 146 8.73 -8.03 -16.85
N ARG A 147 9.35 -8.92 -17.62
CA ARG A 147 10.11 -8.54 -18.82
C ARG A 147 9.25 -7.77 -19.82
N VAL A 148 8.04 -8.25 -20.10
CA VAL A 148 7.06 -7.64 -21.01
C VAL A 148 6.61 -6.27 -20.49
N SER A 149 6.37 -6.11 -19.19
CA SER A 149 6.08 -4.82 -18.58
C SER A 149 7.12 -3.77 -18.96
N GLY A 150 8.41 -4.12 -18.86
CA GLY A 150 9.51 -3.20 -19.16
C GLY A 150 9.68 -2.85 -20.64
N THR A 151 9.22 -3.71 -21.56
CA THR A 151 9.19 -3.37 -23.00
C THR A 151 8.00 -2.47 -23.35
N GLN A 152 6.99 -2.42 -22.49
CA GLN A 152 5.78 -1.63 -22.64
C GLN A 152 5.71 -0.45 -21.64
N GLN A 153 6.81 0.28 -21.48
CA GLN A 153 6.90 1.48 -20.64
C GLN A 153 6.58 1.25 -19.15
N GLY A 154 6.81 0.03 -18.64
CA GLY A 154 6.57 -0.29 -17.22
C GLY A 154 5.09 -0.45 -16.88
N ILE A 155 4.22 -0.62 -17.88
CA ILE A 155 2.81 -0.88 -17.66
C ILE A 155 2.63 -2.21 -16.93
N GLY A 156 1.71 -2.29 -15.96
CA GLY A 156 1.43 -3.50 -15.21
C GLY A 156 0.96 -4.66 -16.10
N MET A 157 1.44 -5.86 -15.80
CA MET A 157 0.97 -7.11 -16.39
C MET A 157 0.27 -7.93 -15.31
N LEU A 158 -0.99 -8.31 -15.54
CA LEU A 158 -1.74 -9.13 -14.60
C LEU A 158 -1.42 -10.61 -14.82
N VAL A 159 -1.09 -11.32 -13.74
CA VAL A 159 -0.79 -12.76 -13.75
C VAL A 159 -1.39 -13.40 -12.53
N ASP A 160 -2.08 -14.52 -12.69
CA ASP A 160 -2.49 -15.37 -11.57
C ASP A 160 -1.40 -16.40 -11.30
N MET A 161 -0.90 -16.44 -10.06
CA MET A 161 0.12 -17.39 -9.63
C MET A 161 -0.03 -17.74 -8.15
N ASP A 162 0.60 -18.84 -7.73
CA ASP A 162 0.71 -19.19 -6.31
C ASP A 162 1.66 -18.20 -5.60
N PRO A 163 1.21 -17.42 -4.61
CA PRO A 163 2.06 -16.50 -3.88
C PRO A 163 3.00 -17.20 -2.89
N GLN A 164 2.74 -18.46 -2.50
CA GLN A 164 3.45 -19.15 -1.42
C GLN A 164 4.98 -19.15 -1.59
N PRO A 165 5.57 -19.44 -2.77
CA PRO A 165 7.02 -19.42 -2.94
C PRO A 165 7.66 -18.04 -2.66
N LEU A 166 6.96 -16.95 -2.95
CA LEU A 166 7.43 -15.59 -2.63
C LEU A 166 7.28 -15.27 -1.15
N LEU A 167 6.19 -15.72 -0.53
CA LEU A 167 5.93 -15.53 0.91
C LEU A 167 6.94 -16.31 1.76
N ASP A 168 7.25 -17.55 1.37
CA ASP A 168 8.30 -18.38 1.99
C ASP A 168 9.67 -17.72 1.87
N LEU A 169 10.02 -17.25 0.66
CA LEU A 169 11.29 -16.56 0.42
C LEU A 169 11.37 -15.23 1.20
N ALA A 170 10.24 -14.58 1.45
CA ALA A 170 10.13 -13.39 2.28
C ALA A 170 10.20 -13.69 3.79
N GLY A 171 10.10 -14.96 4.19
CA GLY A 171 9.99 -15.36 5.59
C GLY A 171 8.68 -14.93 6.24
N ILE A 172 7.60 -14.78 5.46
CA ILE A 172 6.28 -14.40 5.95
C ILE A 172 5.54 -15.69 6.36
N PRO A 173 5.24 -15.90 7.65
CA PRO A 173 4.65 -17.15 8.14
C PRO A 173 3.15 -17.19 7.87
N THR A 174 2.77 -17.54 6.64
CA THR A 174 1.38 -17.74 6.22
C THR A 174 1.27 -19.00 5.36
N ASN A 175 0.16 -19.72 5.48
CA ASN A 175 -0.22 -20.76 4.54
C ASN A 175 -1.32 -20.19 3.64
N TRP A 176 -0.94 -19.74 2.45
CA TRP A 176 -1.85 -19.06 1.54
C TRP A 176 -3.06 -19.91 1.18
N SER A 177 -2.86 -21.21 0.97
CA SER A 177 -3.92 -22.14 0.56
C SER A 177 -5.03 -22.31 1.60
N GLU A 178 -4.77 -21.93 2.85
CA GLU A 178 -5.71 -22.03 3.98
C GLU A 178 -6.17 -20.66 4.46
N GLN A 179 -5.25 -19.70 4.56
CA GLN A 179 -5.48 -18.43 5.24
C GLN A 179 -5.87 -17.31 4.28
N GLN A 180 -5.27 -17.27 3.08
CA GLN A 180 -5.41 -16.17 2.10
C GLN A 180 -5.23 -14.74 2.67
N THR A 181 -4.58 -14.62 3.82
CA THR A 181 -4.29 -13.37 4.51
C THR A 181 -2.79 -13.27 4.81
N VAL A 182 -2.32 -12.02 4.86
CA VAL A 182 -0.95 -11.70 5.24
C VAL A 182 -1.05 -10.77 6.45
N ALA A 183 -0.73 -11.29 7.63
CA ALA A 183 -0.73 -10.49 8.85
C ALA A 183 0.43 -9.48 8.80
N LEU A 184 0.11 -8.18 8.80
CA LEU A 184 1.07 -7.09 8.73
C LEU A 184 2.09 -7.15 9.88
N ASN A 185 1.67 -7.55 11.08
CA ASN A 185 2.55 -7.73 12.24
C ASN A 185 3.58 -8.87 12.09
N ARG A 186 3.42 -9.76 11.09
CA ARG A 186 4.35 -10.85 10.76
C ARG A 186 5.23 -10.56 9.55
N THR A 187 5.17 -9.35 9.03
CA THR A 187 5.95 -8.95 7.86
C THR A 187 7.04 -7.96 8.27
N SER A 188 8.23 -8.08 7.69
CA SER A 188 9.30 -7.12 7.95
C SER A 188 8.96 -5.73 7.41
N GLY A 189 8.12 -5.67 6.35
CA GLY A 189 7.96 -4.48 5.54
C GLY A 189 9.29 -4.03 4.94
N PHE A 190 9.27 -2.86 4.32
CA PHE A 190 10.48 -2.11 3.99
C PHE A 190 10.14 -0.63 3.75
N THR A 191 11.16 0.22 3.76
CA THR A 191 11.04 1.66 3.54
C THR A 191 11.73 2.10 2.25
N ALA A 192 11.42 3.32 1.80
CA ALA A 192 12.02 3.90 0.60
C ALA A 192 13.55 4.01 0.70
N GLU A 193 14.11 4.22 1.90
CA GLU A 193 15.57 4.32 2.12
C GLU A 193 16.29 2.97 1.94
N GLN A 194 15.59 1.85 2.14
CA GLN A 194 16.14 0.51 1.93
C GLN A 194 16.26 0.17 0.43
N VAL A 195 15.62 0.97 -0.44
CA VAL A 195 15.80 0.97 -1.89
C VAL A 195 17.06 1.77 -2.27
N LYS A 196 18.24 1.26 -1.86
CA LYS A 196 19.54 1.92 -2.14
C LYS A 196 19.94 1.85 -3.62
N PRO A 197 20.62 2.88 -4.15
CA PRO A 197 21.42 2.76 -5.38
C PRO A 197 22.71 1.99 -5.12
N PRO A 198 23.31 1.34 -6.15
CA PRO A 198 24.74 1.08 -6.11
C PRO A 198 25.45 2.44 -5.94
N LYS A 199 26.53 2.47 -5.14
CA LYS A 199 27.18 3.69 -4.61
C LYS A 199 27.35 4.79 -5.67
N PRO A 200 27.01 6.07 -5.36
CA PRO A 200 27.30 7.18 -6.26
C PRO A 200 28.80 7.53 -6.25
N SER A 201 29.34 7.87 -7.42
CA SER A 201 30.60 8.60 -7.54
C SER A 201 30.43 10.01 -6.95
N LYS A 202 31.45 10.50 -6.24
CA LYS A 202 31.49 11.83 -5.64
C LYS A 202 31.38 12.92 -6.72
N SER A 203 30.22 13.52 -6.89
CA SER A 203 30.09 14.83 -7.54
C SER A 203 28.79 15.54 -7.10
N GLY A 204 28.96 16.72 -6.50
CA GLY A 204 27.99 17.81 -6.48
C GLY A 204 26.73 17.61 -5.64
N SER A 205 26.74 18.18 -4.43
CA SER A 205 25.51 18.50 -3.71
C SER A 205 24.70 19.53 -4.50
N SER A 206 23.55 19.13 -5.03
CA SER A 206 22.41 20.01 -5.24
C SER A 206 21.22 19.40 -4.50
N GLY A 207 20.75 20.15 -3.50
CA GLY A 207 19.69 19.73 -2.60
C GLY A 207 18.34 19.63 -3.30
N ALA A 208 17.55 18.66 -2.84
CA ALA A 208 16.11 18.74 -2.65
C ALA A 208 15.65 17.34 -2.24
N GLY A 209 14.84 17.27 -1.20
CA GLY A 209 14.23 16.04 -0.72
C GLY A 209 14.84 15.61 0.60
N PHE A 210 13.95 15.33 1.56
CA PHE A 210 14.23 14.63 2.82
C PHE A 210 14.43 15.48 4.08
N VAL A 211 13.78 16.64 4.13
CA VAL A 211 13.07 17.07 5.35
C VAL A 211 11.64 17.33 4.89
N SER A 212 10.68 16.54 5.38
CA SER A 212 9.26 16.75 5.07
C SER A 212 8.95 18.23 5.29
N ASP A 213 8.48 18.94 4.28
CA ASP A 213 8.11 20.33 4.47
C ASP A 213 7.00 20.39 5.55
N PRO A 214 7.28 20.91 6.76
CA PRO A 214 6.29 20.86 7.84
C PRO A 214 5.03 21.65 7.48
N LYS A 215 5.15 22.68 6.63
CA LYS A 215 4.00 23.43 6.13
C LYS A 215 3.15 22.56 5.20
N LYS A 216 3.77 21.77 4.31
CA LYS A 216 3.06 20.83 3.43
C LYS A 216 2.28 19.81 4.26
N ARG A 217 2.93 19.18 5.24
CA ARG A 217 2.26 18.20 6.13
C ARG A 217 1.10 18.84 6.89
N LYS A 218 1.31 20.03 7.46
CA LYS A 218 0.26 20.71 8.22
C LYS A 218 -0.94 21.09 7.34
N ALA A 219 -0.70 21.51 6.09
CA ALA A 219 -1.77 21.79 5.14
C ALA A 219 -2.59 20.53 4.81
N ILE A 220 -1.93 19.38 4.63
CA ILE A 220 -2.58 18.08 4.41
C ILE A 220 -3.41 17.65 5.63
N GLU A 221 -2.84 17.74 6.84
CA GLU A 221 -3.53 17.42 8.10
C GLU A 221 -4.79 18.29 8.27
N LEU A 222 -4.65 19.61 8.11
CA LEU A 222 -5.76 20.56 8.24
C LEU A 222 -6.86 20.29 7.21
N HIS A 223 -6.49 20.01 5.96
CA HIS A 223 -7.44 19.69 4.89
C HIS A 223 -8.26 18.43 5.21
N ALA A 224 -7.60 17.39 5.72
CA ALA A 224 -8.29 16.17 6.11
C ALA A 224 -9.26 16.41 7.28
N GLU A 225 -8.85 17.17 8.30
CA GLU A 225 -9.74 17.57 9.40
C GLU A 225 -10.92 18.41 8.91
N ASP A 226 -10.70 19.38 8.01
CA ASP A 226 -11.75 20.22 7.43
C ASP A 226 -12.81 19.38 6.70
N MET A 227 -12.37 18.38 5.93
CA MET A 227 -13.28 17.44 5.27
C MET A 227 -14.06 16.57 6.27
N ALA A 228 -13.41 16.10 7.33
CA ALA A 228 -14.06 15.33 8.38
C ALA A 228 -15.10 16.18 9.13
N VAL A 229 -14.77 17.41 9.51
CA VAL A 229 -15.72 18.35 10.12
C VAL A 229 -16.92 18.57 9.23
N ALA A 230 -16.70 18.90 7.95
CA ALA A 230 -17.80 19.11 7.00
C ALA A 230 -18.68 17.87 6.83
N HIS A 231 -18.10 16.67 6.85
CA HIS A 231 -18.84 15.41 6.79
C HIS A 231 -19.77 15.25 8.00
N TYR A 232 -19.26 15.36 9.22
CA TYR A 232 -20.06 15.19 10.43
C TYR A 232 -21.07 16.33 10.65
N GLU A 233 -20.70 17.58 10.38
CA GLU A 233 -21.65 18.70 10.44
C GLU A 233 -22.78 18.54 9.41
N GLY A 234 -22.47 18.04 8.21
CA GLY A 234 -23.45 17.72 7.18
C GLY A 234 -24.44 16.63 7.60
N GLU A 235 -24.03 15.72 8.48
CA GLU A 235 -24.89 14.73 9.13
C GLU A 235 -25.60 15.26 10.39
N GLY A 236 -25.41 16.53 10.75
CA GLY A 236 -26.06 17.17 11.90
C GLY A 236 -25.38 16.89 13.24
N TRP A 237 -24.11 16.49 13.26
CA TRP A 237 -23.30 16.45 14.48
C TRP A 237 -22.77 17.85 14.81
N THR A 238 -22.61 18.13 16.09
CA THR A 238 -21.79 19.24 16.57
C THR A 238 -20.36 18.74 16.71
N VAL A 239 -19.39 19.42 16.10
CA VAL A 239 -17.99 18.97 16.02
C VAL A 239 -17.07 19.94 16.74
N GLU A 240 -16.25 19.44 17.65
CA GLU A 240 -15.18 20.17 18.33
C GLU A 240 -13.81 19.60 17.95
N ARG A 241 -12.81 20.46 17.67
CA ARG A 241 -11.42 20.04 17.41
C ARG A 241 -10.61 20.03 18.69
N LEU A 242 -10.04 18.87 19.04
CA LEU A 242 -9.26 18.67 20.26
C LEU A 242 -7.76 18.47 19.99
N GLY A 243 -7.44 17.58 19.04
CA GLY A 243 -6.08 17.23 18.63
C GLY A 243 -5.37 16.16 19.48
N LYS A 244 -5.79 15.88 20.73
CA LYS A 244 -5.41 14.70 21.53
C LYS A 244 -6.49 14.37 22.57
N PRO A 245 -6.76 13.08 22.88
CA PRO A 245 -6.12 11.87 22.34
C PRO A 245 -6.61 11.44 20.95
N TYR A 246 -7.50 12.22 20.35
CA TYR A 246 -8.04 12.10 18.99
C TYR A 246 -8.32 13.51 18.45
N ASP A 247 -8.62 13.62 17.15
CA ASP A 247 -8.72 14.91 16.49
C ASP A 247 -10.06 15.61 16.71
N LEU A 248 -11.18 14.91 16.50
CA LEU A 248 -12.53 15.51 16.57
C LEU A 248 -13.43 14.83 17.60
N HIS A 249 -14.15 15.64 18.37
CA HIS A 249 -15.24 15.22 19.25
C HIS A 249 -16.57 15.59 18.63
N CYS A 250 -17.36 14.57 18.28
CA CYS A 250 -18.64 14.74 17.61
C CYS A 250 -19.77 14.37 18.58
N THR A 251 -20.74 15.27 18.76
CA THR A 251 -21.92 15.01 19.61
C THR A 251 -23.22 15.25 18.86
N ARG A 252 -24.20 14.37 19.07
CA ARG A 252 -25.54 14.48 18.44
C ARG A 252 -26.58 13.74 19.27
N HIS A 253 -27.60 14.46 19.75
CA HIS A 253 -28.72 13.88 20.52
C HIS A 253 -28.30 12.97 21.69
N GLY A 254 -27.23 13.33 22.41
CA GLY A 254 -26.69 12.55 23.52
C GLY A 254 -25.79 11.36 23.11
N ALA A 255 -25.62 11.10 21.82
CA ALA A 255 -24.57 10.23 21.30
C ALA A 255 -23.26 11.00 21.13
N GLU A 256 -22.16 10.28 21.31
CA GLU A 256 -20.79 10.77 21.17
C GLU A 256 -20.03 9.87 20.18
N ARG A 257 -19.24 10.50 19.31
CA ARG A 257 -18.22 9.84 18.49
C ARG A 257 -16.91 10.58 18.61
N ARG A 258 -15.82 9.84 18.62
CA ARG A 258 -14.45 10.36 18.63
C ARG A 258 -13.83 10.01 17.30
N VAL A 259 -13.21 10.96 16.64
CA VAL A 259 -12.72 10.77 15.28
C VAL A 259 -11.23 10.99 15.24
N GLU A 260 -10.51 9.96 14.79
CA GLU A 260 -9.11 10.07 14.39
C GLU A 260 -9.07 10.39 12.89
N VAL A 261 -8.36 11.44 12.50
CA VAL A 261 -8.31 11.93 11.12
C VAL A 261 -6.91 11.80 10.55
N LYS A 262 -6.78 11.16 9.38
CA LYS A 262 -5.49 10.97 8.71
C LYS A 262 -5.53 11.51 7.29
N GLY A 263 -4.51 12.26 6.88
CA GLY A 263 -4.38 12.83 5.55
C GLY A 263 -3.15 12.31 4.81
N THR A 264 -3.28 12.01 3.51
CA THR A 264 -2.15 11.64 2.64
C THR A 264 -2.37 12.11 1.19
N THR A 265 -1.29 12.38 0.47
CA THR A 265 -1.33 12.62 -0.98
C THR A 265 -1.34 11.32 -1.79
N GLY A 266 -0.96 10.20 -1.16
CA GLY A 266 -0.96 8.87 -1.77
C GLY A 266 -2.26 8.10 -1.53
N ALA A 267 -2.17 6.77 -1.61
CA ALA A 267 -3.28 5.85 -1.44
C ALA A 267 -3.56 5.56 0.04
N ALA A 268 -4.83 5.30 0.38
CA ALA A 268 -5.27 4.98 1.75
C ALA A 268 -5.01 3.50 2.11
N THR A 269 -3.75 3.07 2.08
CA THR A 269 -3.40 1.65 2.34
C THR A 269 -3.23 1.33 3.82
N SER A 270 -2.55 2.20 4.56
CA SER A 270 -2.29 2.13 5.99
C SER A 270 -1.98 3.55 6.50
N VAL A 271 -2.09 3.72 7.81
CA VAL A 271 -1.84 5.00 8.49
C VAL A 271 -0.89 4.79 9.65
N ASP A 272 -0.11 5.80 9.98
CA ASP A 272 0.72 5.79 11.18
C ASP A 272 -0.16 6.09 12.40
N LEU A 273 -0.06 5.23 13.41
CA LEU A 273 -0.77 5.37 14.68
C LEU A 273 0.21 5.43 15.84
N THR A 274 -0.09 6.27 16.82
CA THR A 274 0.60 6.21 18.11
C THR A 274 0.02 5.10 18.99
N ILE A 275 0.79 4.65 19.99
CA ILE A 275 0.28 3.64 20.96
C ILE A 275 -0.98 4.15 21.68
N ASN A 276 -1.03 5.44 21.99
CA ASN A 276 -2.18 6.06 22.63
C ASN A 276 -3.42 6.04 21.73
N GLU A 277 -3.27 6.28 20.41
CA GLU A 277 -4.38 6.17 19.45
C GLU A 277 -4.90 4.73 19.37
N VAL A 278 -4.00 3.74 19.33
CA VAL A 278 -4.37 2.31 19.32
C VAL A 278 -5.13 1.93 20.59
N GLU A 279 -4.62 2.30 21.76
CA GLU A 279 -5.27 2.02 23.04
C GLU A 279 -6.61 2.77 23.19
N HIS A 280 -6.68 4.00 22.69
CA HIS A 280 -7.91 4.79 22.72
C HIS A 280 -9.01 4.16 21.85
N ALA A 281 -8.68 3.69 20.65
CA ALA A 281 -9.62 3.03 19.74
C ALA A 281 -10.07 1.65 20.24
N ARG A 282 -9.20 0.93 20.95
CA ARG A 282 -9.53 -0.41 21.50
C ARG A 282 -10.36 -0.37 22.78
N ASN A 283 -10.43 0.78 23.44
CA ASN A 283 -11.16 0.90 24.69
C ASN A 283 -12.69 0.76 24.41
N PRO A 284 -13.37 -0.23 25.01
CA PRO A 284 -14.79 -0.50 24.73
C PRO A 284 -15.74 0.58 25.27
N GLN A 285 -15.27 1.53 26.08
CA GLN A 285 -16.03 2.72 26.47
C GLN A 285 -16.02 3.82 25.40
N ASN A 286 -15.27 3.64 24.30
CA ASN A 286 -15.04 4.66 23.29
C ASN A 286 -15.68 4.22 21.97
N THR A 287 -16.51 5.08 21.40
CA THR A 287 -16.96 4.94 20.02
C THR A 287 -16.03 5.76 19.14
N VAL A 288 -15.14 5.09 18.42
CA VAL A 288 -14.09 5.74 17.63
C VAL A 288 -14.29 5.46 16.15
N ASP A 289 -14.23 6.49 15.33
CA ASP A 289 -14.20 6.38 13.87
C ASP A 289 -12.81 6.78 13.36
N LEU A 290 -12.32 6.10 12.32
CA LEU A 290 -11.13 6.50 11.58
C LEU A 290 -11.55 7.12 10.25
N PHE A 291 -11.18 8.38 10.04
CA PHE A 291 -11.49 9.15 8.85
C PHE A 291 -10.21 9.46 8.07
N VAL A 292 -10.00 8.77 6.95
CA VAL A 292 -8.81 8.91 6.12
C VAL A 292 -9.15 9.66 4.84
N VAL A 293 -8.40 10.73 4.55
CA VAL A 293 -8.47 11.46 3.30
C VAL A 293 -7.18 11.20 2.50
N SER A 294 -7.35 10.62 1.31
CA SER A 294 -6.27 10.19 0.42
C SER A 294 -6.28 10.95 -0.91
N ASP A 295 -5.24 10.81 -1.73
CA ASP A 295 -5.10 11.52 -3.02
C ASP A 295 -5.30 13.04 -2.90
N ILE A 296 -4.95 13.63 -1.74
CA ILE A 296 -5.09 15.08 -1.51
C ILE A 296 -4.20 15.84 -2.49
N LYS A 297 -4.81 16.75 -3.24
CA LYS A 297 -4.08 17.64 -4.13
C LYS A 297 -3.35 18.70 -3.32
N VAL A 298 -2.07 18.90 -3.61
CA VAL A 298 -1.25 19.97 -3.01
C VAL A 298 -0.66 20.83 -4.12
N ASP A 299 -1.07 22.10 -4.16
CA ASP A 299 -0.48 23.12 -5.04
C ASP A 299 0.44 24.05 -4.23
N ILE A 300 1.52 24.52 -4.85
CA ILE A 300 2.41 25.55 -4.26
C ILE A 300 2.06 26.91 -4.85
N ARG A 301 1.70 27.87 -4.01
CA ARG A 301 1.41 29.25 -4.42
C ARG A 301 2.18 30.22 -3.54
N ALA A 302 3.06 31.02 -4.14
CA ALA A 302 3.85 32.05 -3.46
C ALA A 302 4.62 31.58 -2.20
N GLY A 303 5.03 30.29 -2.15
CA GLY A 303 5.78 29.73 -1.02
C GLY A 303 4.92 29.15 0.11
N ASP A 304 3.59 29.12 -0.07
CA ASP A 304 2.66 28.39 0.79
C ASP A 304 1.95 27.26 0.02
N TYR A 305 1.38 26.34 0.79
CA TYR A 305 0.69 25.15 0.27
C TYR A 305 -0.82 25.35 0.33
N THR A 306 -1.49 25.12 -0.79
CA THR A 306 -2.96 25.07 -0.86
C THR A 306 -3.40 23.65 -1.20
N THR A 307 -4.37 23.14 -0.46
CA THR A 307 -4.91 21.79 -0.61
C THR A 307 -6.31 21.80 -1.21
N SER A 308 -6.65 20.73 -1.92
CA SER A 308 -8.00 20.53 -2.46
C SER A 308 -8.25 19.05 -2.79
N GLY A 309 -9.52 18.72 -3.07
CA GLY A 309 -9.92 17.36 -3.46
C GLY A 309 -9.68 16.34 -2.36
N GLY A 310 -9.45 15.10 -2.76
CA GLY A 310 -9.17 13.99 -1.86
C GLY A 310 -10.34 13.00 -1.78
N ARG A 311 -9.99 11.74 -1.48
CA ARG A 311 -10.89 10.59 -1.45
C ARG A 311 -11.02 10.08 -0.02
N VAL A 312 -12.25 9.94 0.44
CA VAL A 312 -12.57 9.56 1.81
C VAL A 312 -12.66 8.04 1.94
N LEU A 313 -11.94 7.50 2.92
CA LEU A 313 -12.18 6.19 3.52
C LEU A 313 -12.58 6.41 4.98
N HIS A 314 -13.81 6.02 5.32
CA HIS A 314 -14.37 6.21 6.65
C HIS A 314 -14.72 4.87 7.28
N LEU A 315 -13.99 4.51 8.33
CA LEU A 315 -14.23 3.31 9.12
C LEU A 315 -14.97 3.71 10.39
N HIS A 316 -16.22 3.25 10.50
CA HIS A 316 -17.05 3.47 11.67
C HIS A 316 -16.75 2.43 12.74
N ASP A 317 -16.86 2.82 14.02
CA ASP A 317 -16.68 1.94 15.18
C ASP A 317 -15.36 1.13 15.07
N TRP A 318 -14.32 1.82 14.62
CA TRP A 318 -13.03 1.26 14.26
C TRP A 318 -12.21 0.91 15.50
N ALA A 319 -11.65 -0.30 15.48
CA ALA A 319 -10.60 -0.73 16.39
C ALA A 319 -9.52 -1.48 15.60
N PRO A 320 -8.23 -1.08 15.67
CA PRO A 320 -7.17 -1.75 14.94
C PRO A 320 -6.89 -3.15 15.52
N ALA A 321 -6.91 -4.18 14.67
CA ALA A 321 -6.51 -5.54 15.04
C ALA A 321 -4.99 -5.67 15.16
N ASP A 322 -4.50 -6.58 16.01
CA ASP A 322 -3.05 -6.79 16.17
C ASP A 322 -2.37 -7.25 14.88
N GLU A 323 -3.07 -8.01 14.04
CA GLU A 323 -2.54 -8.48 12.76
C GLU A 323 -2.36 -7.36 11.73
N ASP A 324 -3.08 -6.24 11.86
CA ASP A 324 -2.99 -5.09 10.97
C ASP A 324 -1.95 -4.05 11.42
N LEU A 325 -1.29 -4.27 12.56
CA LEU A 325 -0.31 -3.34 13.12
C LEU A 325 1.13 -3.80 12.86
N ARG A 326 1.94 -2.97 12.21
CA ARG A 326 3.40 -3.18 12.12
C ARG A 326 4.13 -2.17 13.01
N PRO A 327 4.93 -2.61 14.00
CA PRO A 327 5.72 -1.68 14.81
C PRO A 327 6.70 -0.86 13.96
N ARG A 328 6.77 0.45 14.22
CA ARG A 328 7.64 1.40 13.49
C ARG A 328 8.70 2.05 14.36
N SER A 329 8.40 2.29 15.64
CA SER A 329 9.29 2.91 16.62
C SER A 329 9.32 2.08 17.91
N PHE A 330 10.47 2.13 18.59
CA PHE A 330 10.68 1.43 19.86
C PHE A 330 11.47 2.33 20.80
N GLU A 331 11.15 2.23 22.09
CA GLU A 331 12.00 2.75 23.17
C GLU A 331 13.05 1.70 23.56
N TYR A 332 14.30 2.11 23.76
CA TYR A 332 15.40 1.22 24.16
C TYR A 332 15.91 1.56 25.56
N ARG A 333 15.92 0.55 26.45
CA ARG A 333 16.54 0.64 27.77
C ARG A 333 18.02 0.28 27.69
N LEU A 334 18.90 1.21 28.06
CA LEU A 334 20.35 0.97 28.15
C LEU A 334 20.67 -0.05 29.26
N PRO A 335 21.69 -0.92 29.09
CA PRO A 335 22.14 -1.83 30.13
C PRO A 335 22.74 -1.06 31.33
N LEU A 336 22.65 -1.65 32.53
CA LEU A 336 23.42 -1.18 33.68
C LEU A 336 24.91 -1.48 33.45
N ALA A 337 25.77 -0.52 33.77
CA ALA A 337 27.23 -0.63 33.61
C ALA A 337 27.85 -1.64 34.58
#